data_AF-A0A445CCG0-F1
#
_entry.id   AF-A0A445CCG0-F1
#
_cell.length_a   1.000
_cell.length_b   1.000
_cell.length_c   1.000
_cell.angle_alpha   90.00
_cell.angle_beta   90.00
_cell.angle_gamma   90.00
#
_symmetry.space_group_name_H-M   'P 1'
#
loop_
_entity.id
_entity.type
_entity.pdbx_description
1 polymer ?
#
loop_
_entity_poly.entity_id
_entity_poly.type
_entity_poly.pdbx_seq_one_letter_code
_entity_poly.pdbx_strand_id
1 'polypeptide(L)'
;MSKTCKVYKGEFVPMGDPSTWDRYEGAKAITNWTLRRTTKGRPKSTRYLNEMDSRNMRGPRRCTICGREGYSRSRCPQRAGPSSVGGD
;
A
#
# COMPACT_ATOMS: atom_id res chain seq x y z
N MET A 1 5.95 -12.66 -28.09
CA MET A 1 6.46 -11.34 -28.53
C MET A 1 5.39 -10.30 -28.20
N SER A 2 5.58 -9.58 -27.11
CA SER A 2 4.61 -8.62 -26.57
C SER A 2 4.47 -7.44 -27.52
N LYS A 3 3.28 -7.28 -28.12
CA LYS A 3 2.88 -6.04 -28.80
C LYS A 3 2.76 -4.95 -27.75
N THR A 4 3.85 -4.24 -27.47
CA THR A 4 3.80 -2.99 -26.71
C THR A 4 2.98 -1.98 -27.49
N CYS A 5 1.89 -1.49 -26.89
CA CYS A 5 1.05 -0.46 -27.50
C CYS A 5 1.91 0.77 -27.80
N LYS A 6 1.76 1.35 -29.01
CA LYS A 6 2.52 2.53 -29.47
C LYS A 6 2.49 3.72 -28.50
N VAL A 7 1.52 3.74 -27.58
CA VAL A 7 1.38 4.71 -26.49
C VAL A 7 2.59 4.74 -25.54
N TYR A 8 3.24 3.59 -25.31
CA TYR A 8 4.40 3.49 -24.41
C TYR A 8 5.75 3.73 -25.11
N LYS A 9 5.74 4.34 -26.30
CA LYS A 9 6.97 4.68 -27.02
C LYS A 9 7.68 5.92 -26.47
N GLY A 10 6.99 6.75 -25.69
CA GLY A 10 7.62 7.88 -25.01
C GLY A 10 8.50 7.40 -23.87
N GLU A 11 9.73 7.89 -23.80
CA GLU A 11 10.59 7.68 -22.66
C GLU A 11 10.03 8.45 -21.46
N PHE A 12 9.80 7.76 -20.35
CA PHE A 12 9.47 8.42 -19.10
C PHE A 12 10.73 9.07 -18.56
N VAL A 13 10.73 10.39 -18.44
CA VAL A 13 11.80 11.11 -17.74
C VAL A 13 11.73 10.72 -16.26
N PRO A 14 12.84 10.31 -15.64
CA PRO A 14 12.89 10.10 -14.20
C PRO A 14 12.39 11.35 -13.47
N MET A 15 11.60 11.14 -12.43
CA MET A 15 11.17 12.24 -11.57
C MET A 15 12.41 12.93 -10.98
N GLY A 16 12.45 14.26 -11.05
CA GLY A 16 13.55 15.05 -10.50
C GLY A 16 13.68 14.87 -8.99
N ASP A 17 14.85 15.21 -8.44
CA ASP A 17 15.14 15.08 -7.01
C ASP A 17 14.08 15.83 -6.17
N PRO A 18 13.40 15.18 -5.20
CA PRO A 18 12.40 15.81 -4.35
C PRO A 18 12.86 17.10 -3.64
N SER A 19 14.17 17.28 -3.41
CA SER A 19 14.71 18.50 -2.80
C SER A 19 14.56 19.74 -3.70
N THR A 20 14.43 19.53 -5.02
CA THR A 20 14.30 20.58 -6.03
C THR A 20 12.84 20.96 -6.30
N TRP A 21 11.87 20.28 -5.67
CA TRP A 21 10.46 20.55 -5.92
C TRP A 21 10.02 21.81 -5.17
N ASP A 22 9.24 22.64 -5.85
CA ASP A 22 8.60 23.79 -5.20
C ASP A 22 7.72 23.34 -4.04
N ARG A 23 7.63 24.19 -3.03
CA ARG A 23 6.75 23.94 -1.89
C ARG A 23 5.30 23.87 -2.39
N TYR A 24 4.59 22.81 -2.05
CA TYR A 24 3.18 22.69 -2.39
C TYR A 24 2.36 23.80 -1.71
N GLU A 25 1.86 24.75 -2.51
CA GLU A 25 0.99 25.86 -2.07
C GLU A 25 -0.51 25.52 -2.16
N GLY A 26 -0.86 24.37 -2.75
CA GLY A 26 -2.25 23.97 -2.91
C GLY A 26 -2.95 23.63 -1.59
N ALA A 27 -4.28 23.54 -1.65
CA ALA A 27 -5.06 23.06 -0.51
C ALA A 27 -4.62 21.64 -0.12
N LYS A 28 -4.28 21.44 1.15
CA LYS A 28 -4.06 20.09 1.69
C LYS A 28 -5.42 19.43 1.86
N ALA A 29 -5.70 18.42 1.03
CA ALA A 29 -6.87 17.56 1.19
C ALA A 29 -6.68 16.66 2.41
N ILE A 30 -6.88 17.21 3.61
CA ILE A 30 -6.90 16.45 4.85
C ILE A 30 -8.32 15.90 4.99
N THR A 31 -8.48 14.59 4.92
CA THR A 31 -9.81 13.99 5.12
C THR A 31 -10.31 14.33 6.52
N ASN A 32 -11.55 14.80 6.63
CA ASN A 32 -12.14 15.10 7.91
C ASN A 32 -12.16 13.84 8.80
N TRP A 33 -11.50 13.90 9.95
CA TRP A 33 -11.43 12.78 10.91
C TRP A 33 -12.80 12.35 11.42
N THR A 34 -13.77 13.26 11.54
CA THR A 34 -15.12 12.92 12.01
C THR A 34 -15.94 12.19 10.94
N LEU A 35 -15.64 12.43 9.66
CA LEU A 35 -16.28 11.75 8.52
C LEU A 35 -15.52 10.49 8.09
N ARG A 36 -14.42 10.15 8.77
CA ARG A 36 -13.65 8.96 8.45
C ARG A 36 -14.50 7.73 8.76
N ARG A 37 -14.66 6.83 7.77
CA ARG A 37 -15.37 5.56 7.97
C ARG A 37 -14.71 4.75 9.08
N THR A 38 -15.28 4.79 10.27
CA THR A 38 -14.92 3.92 11.39
C THR A 38 -15.28 2.49 11.04
N THR A 39 -14.43 1.50 11.37
CA THR A 39 -14.70 0.07 11.17
C THR A 39 -16.03 -0.38 11.77
N LYS A 40 -16.54 0.37 12.76
CA LYS A 40 -17.83 0.15 13.44
C LYS A 40 -19.07 0.35 12.55
N GLY A 41 -18.93 0.91 11.35
CA GLY A 41 -20.05 1.21 10.45
C GLY A 41 -20.12 0.36 9.19
N ARG A 42 -19.16 -0.53 8.92
CA ARG A 42 -19.26 -1.43 7.76
C ARG A 42 -20.27 -2.53 8.08
N PRO A 43 -21.41 -2.61 7.36
CA PRO A 43 -22.34 -3.71 7.56
C PRO A 43 -21.61 -5.04 7.37
N LYS A 44 -21.94 -6.04 8.19
CA LYS A 44 -21.45 -7.41 7.95
C LYS A 44 -21.84 -7.78 6.52
N SER A 45 -20.89 -8.33 5.77
CA SER A 45 -21.17 -8.82 4.43
C SER A 45 -22.27 -9.88 4.53
N THR A 46 -23.39 -9.62 3.87
CA THR A 46 -24.48 -10.60 3.70
C THR A 46 -24.26 -11.48 2.48
N ARG A 47 -23.23 -11.18 1.67
CA ARG A 47 -22.90 -11.97 0.50
C ARG A 47 -22.44 -13.37 0.91
N TYR A 48 -22.98 -14.39 0.24
CA TYR A 48 -22.51 -15.76 0.37
C TYR A 48 -21.05 -15.86 -0.08
N LEU A 49 -20.19 -16.44 0.76
CA LEU A 49 -18.80 -16.67 0.40
C LEU A 49 -18.74 -17.82 -0.60
N ASN A 50 -18.09 -17.61 -1.75
CA ASN A 50 -17.84 -18.68 -2.70
C ASN A 50 -16.40 -19.22 -2.57
N GLU A 51 -16.06 -20.19 -3.41
CA GLU A 51 -14.72 -20.80 -3.43
C GLU A 51 -13.61 -19.78 -3.71
N MET A 52 -13.86 -18.77 -4.55
CA MET A 52 -12.90 -17.69 -4.84
C MET A 52 -12.63 -16.77 -3.65
N ASP A 53 -13.60 -16.61 -2.74
CA ASP A 53 -13.43 -15.87 -1.49
C ASP A 53 -12.72 -16.69 -0.41
N SER A 54 -12.69 -18.01 -0.58
CA SER A 54 -12.11 -18.92 0.37
C SER A 54 -10.60 -18.76 0.36
N ARG A 55 -10.05 -18.37 1.53
CA ARG A 55 -8.62 -18.10 1.70
C ARG A 55 -7.74 -19.33 1.51
N ASN A 56 -8.32 -20.53 1.48
CA ASN A 56 -7.64 -21.79 1.20
C ASN A 56 -7.00 -21.84 -0.19
N MET A 57 -7.50 -21.03 -1.15
CA MET A 57 -6.90 -20.88 -2.48
C MET A 57 -5.75 -19.87 -2.53
N ARG A 58 -5.58 -19.06 -1.48
CA ARG A 58 -4.46 -18.12 -1.42
C ARG A 58 -3.28 -18.88 -0.84
N GLY A 59 -2.14 -18.82 -1.53
CA GLY A 59 -0.88 -19.36 -1.03
C GLY A 59 -0.54 -18.84 0.37
N PRO A 60 0.46 -19.46 1.04
CA PRO A 60 0.78 -19.15 2.43
C PRO A 60 0.94 -17.65 2.66
N ARG A 61 0.42 -17.17 3.79
CA ARG A 61 0.49 -15.75 4.16
C ARG A 61 1.94 -15.35 4.36
N ARG A 62 2.46 -14.52 3.45
CA ARG A 62 3.78 -13.90 3.54
C ARG A 62 3.72 -12.63 4.38
N CYS A 63 4.76 -12.40 5.17
CA CYS A 63 4.96 -11.16 5.89
C CYS A 63 5.13 -10.01 4.90
N THR A 64 4.35 -8.93 5.04
CA THR A 64 4.43 -7.78 4.12
C THR A 64 5.68 -6.91 4.33
N ILE A 65 6.44 -7.12 5.42
CA ILE A 65 7.68 -6.38 5.70
C ILE A 65 8.87 -7.10 5.07
N CYS A 66 9.01 -8.40 5.34
CA CYS A 66 10.21 -9.17 4.98
C CYS A 66 9.98 -10.28 3.94
N GLY A 67 8.74 -10.50 3.50
CA GLY A 67 8.39 -11.53 2.51
C GLY A 67 8.45 -12.98 2.98
N ARG A 68 8.83 -13.27 4.23
CA ARG A 68 8.85 -14.66 4.76
C ARG A 68 7.47 -15.18 5.11
N GLU A 69 7.27 -16.47 4.90
CA GLU A 69 6.06 -17.21 5.32
C GLU A 69 6.10 -17.54 6.82
N GLY A 70 4.97 -17.96 7.37
CA GLY A 70 4.85 -18.40 8.77
C GLY A 70 4.44 -17.31 9.76
N TYR A 71 4.56 -16.03 9.39
CA TYR A 71 4.06 -14.92 10.23
C TYR A 71 3.54 -13.74 9.42
N SER A 72 2.56 -13.05 10.01
CA SER A 72 2.03 -11.80 9.47
C SER A 72 2.89 -10.60 9.89
N ARG A 73 2.59 -9.42 9.33
CA ARG A 73 3.24 -8.14 9.69
C ARG A 73 3.37 -7.92 11.20
N SER A 74 2.36 -8.28 12.00
CA SER A 74 2.33 -8.00 13.44
C SER A 74 3.41 -8.74 14.24
N ARG A 75 3.87 -9.89 13.75
CA ARG A 75 4.89 -10.74 14.38
C ARG A 75 6.23 -10.70 13.64
N CYS A 76 6.42 -9.72 12.75
CA CYS A 76 7.66 -9.61 12.01
C CYS A 76 8.80 -9.13 12.94
N PRO A 77 9.94 -9.82 12.99
CA PRO A 77 11.11 -9.35 13.75
C PRO A 77 11.59 -7.96 13.32
N GLN A 78 11.45 -7.65 12.02
CA GLN A 78 11.79 -6.34 11.46
C GLN A 78 10.75 -5.25 11.76
N ARG A 79 9.66 -5.56 12.47
CA ARG A 79 8.66 -4.57 12.89
C ARG A 79 9.22 -3.54 13.89
N ALA A 80 10.29 -3.90 14.60
CA ALA A 80 11.00 -3.03 15.54
C ALA A 80 12.33 -2.49 14.96
N GLY A 81 12.41 -2.26 13.65
CA GLY A 81 13.56 -1.59 13.02
C GLY A 81 13.59 -0.08 13.33
N PRO A 82 14.79 0.55 13.36
CA PRO A 82 15.01 1.84 14.02
C PRO A 82 14.21 2.93 13.33
N SER A 83 13.54 3.75 14.14
CA SER A 83 13.19 5.11 13.75
C SER A 83 14.40 5.74 13.08
N SER A 84 14.27 6.16 11.83
CA SER A 84 15.23 7.04 11.17
C SER A 84 15.49 8.22 12.10
N VAL A 85 16.64 8.20 12.78
CA VAL A 85 17.16 9.37 13.47
C VAL A 85 17.48 10.38 12.36
N GLY A 86 16.85 11.56 12.41
CA GLY A 86 17.21 12.66 11.53
C GLY A 86 18.64 13.05 11.85
N GLY A 87 19.49 13.04 10.84
CA GLY A 87 20.82 13.62 10.88
C GLY A 87 20.79 15.02 10.30
N ASP A 88 21.32 15.95 11.11
CA ASP A 88 21.75 17.34 10.89
C ASP A 88 20.73 18.40 10.45
#